data_AF-A0A8H6Z8U3-F1
#
_entry.id   AF-A0A8H6Z8U3-F1
#
_cell.length_a   1.000
_cell.length_b   1.000
_cell.length_c   1.000
_cell.angle_alpha   90.00
_cell.angle_beta   90.00
_cell.angle_gamma   90.00
#
_symmetry.space_group_name_H-M   'P 1'
#
loop_
_entity.id
_entity.type
_entity.pdbx_description
1 polymer ?
#
loop_
_entity_poly.entity_id
_entity_poly.type
_entity_poly.pdbx_seq_one_letter_code
_entity_poly.pdbx_strand_id
1 'polypeptide(L)'
;MAATALAVFGSLEQAADFIKKFDWSKIDVKDASRDDYLHLGLAPSFGELNSNSIKEMDENLKIMIAATMRALAKVPPQQRSWEKVVEVMMQNPLLMAETSGVSRAEKLIKEETNVFLIDGSPNPNMVREVEPWFINLIQDDDVLKSTQIDIKVMANIVAQTGATIDSFPAVFYKNEYHEKTMVDIGVLRFPDIEHPFFKLYRIQLIAWSDSRRIIFVQKDANGITGEFNSRIFRPRDSIIQELSESVKKEAVKEAEDLFA
;
A
#
# COMPACT_ATOMS: atom_id res chain seq x y z
N MET A 1 9.35 -26.33 8.43
CA MET A 1 8.41 -26.47 7.30
C MET A 1 8.64 -25.27 6.40
N ALA A 2 8.89 -25.48 5.11
CA ALA A 2 9.13 -24.39 4.17
C ALA A 2 7.86 -23.52 4.02
N ALA A 3 8.01 -22.21 3.98
CA ALA A 3 6.88 -21.30 3.80
C ALA A 3 6.54 -21.15 2.31
N THR A 4 5.27 -21.30 1.94
CA THR A 4 4.83 -21.01 0.56
C THR A 4 4.39 -19.57 0.43
N ALA A 5 4.49 -19.00 -0.78
CA ALA A 5 4.01 -17.64 -1.06
C ALA A 5 2.51 -17.52 -0.73
N LEU A 6 1.72 -18.53 -1.06
CA LEU A 6 0.30 -18.56 -0.72
C LEU A 6 0.04 -18.55 0.79
N ALA A 7 0.85 -19.24 1.60
CA ALA A 7 0.74 -19.18 3.06
C ALA A 7 1.08 -17.78 3.62
N VAL A 8 2.02 -17.07 2.97
CA VAL A 8 2.50 -15.74 3.39
C VAL A 8 1.67 -14.58 2.86
N PHE A 9 0.94 -14.74 1.75
CA PHE A 9 0.17 -13.65 1.16
C PHE A 9 -1.34 -13.93 1.10
N GLY A 10 -1.76 -15.19 1.22
CA GLY A 10 -3.16 -15.61 1.03
C GLY A 10 -3.61 -15.58 -0.44
N SER A 11 -2.91 -14.84 -1.29
CA SER A 11 -3.07 -14.75 -2.74
C SER A 11 -1.71 -14.46 -3.39
N LEU A 12 -1.54 -14.84 -4.66
CA LEU A 12 -0.38 -14.45 -5.47
C LEU A 12 -0.69 -13.25 -6.38
N GLU A 13 -1.92 -12.74 -6.33
CA GLU A 13 -2.30 -11.51 -7.02
C GLU A 13 -1.54 -10.31 -6.44
N GLN A 14 -1.13 -9.39 -7.31
CA GLN A 14 -0.42 -8.19 -6.91
C GLN A 14 -1.43 -7.09 -6.54
N ALA A 15 -0.98 -6.05 -5.83
CA ALA A 15 -1.82 -4.91 -5.44
C ALA A 15 -2.62 -4.34 -6.64
N ALA A 16 -1.99 -4.23 -7.80
CA ALA A 16 -2.60 -3.77 -9.05
C ALA A 16 -3.87 -4.56 -9.44
N ASP A 17 -3.85 -5.88 -9.25
CA ASP A 17 -4.95 -6.77 -9.63
C ASP A 17 -6.17 -6.53 -8.74
N PHE A 18 -5.93 -6.38 -7.43
CA PHE A 18 -6.99 -6.06 -6.46
C PHE A 18 -7.60 -4.68 -6.70
N ILE A 19 -6.76 -3.67 -6.97
CA ILE A 19 -7.23 -2.30 -7.30
C ILE A 19 -8.17 -2.32 -8.51
N LYS A 20 -7.80 -3.06 -9.56
CA LYS A 20 -8.61 -3.16 -10.80
C LYS A 20 -9.93 -3.90 -10.58
N LYS A 21 -9.97 -4.89 -9.68
CA LYS A 21 -11.16 -5.71 -9.39
C LYS A 21 -12.08 -5.10 -8.32
N PHE A 22 -11.59 -4.16 -7.53
CA PHE A 22 -12.36 -3.60 -6.44
C PHE A 22 -13.57 -2.81 -6.95
N ASP A 23 -14.72 -3.03 -6.31
CA ASP A 23 -15.97 -2.35 -6.65
C ASP A 23 -16.11 -1.07 -5.82
N TRP A 24 -15.55 0.02 -6.35
CA TRP A 24 -15.53 1.34 -5.71
C TRP A 24 -16.91 1.92 -5.44
N SER A 25 -17.96 1.44 -6.14
CA SER A 25 -19.34 1.90 -5.94
C SER A 25 -19.93 1.46 -4.60
N LYS A 26 -19.33 0.46 -3.93
CA LYS A 26 -19.79 -0.05 -2.64
C LYS A 26 -19.32 0.75 -1.43
N ILE A 27 -18.37 1.67 -1.62
CA ILE A 27 -17.84 2.45 -0.51
C ILE A 27 -18.91 3.43 -0.03
N ASP A 28 -19.39 3.21 1.19
CA ASP A 28 -20.28 4.16 1.84
C ASP A 28 -19.46 5.14 2.69
N VAL A 29 -19.15 6.28 2.10
CA VAL A 29 -18.42 7.36 2.80
C VAL A 29 -19.23 8.03 3.90
N LYS A 30 -20.55 7.74 4.00
CA LYS A 30 -21.43 8.26 5.05
C LYS A 30 -21.36 7.45 6.33
N ASP A 31 -20.89 6.21 6.24
CA ASP A 31 -20.77 5.31 7.37
C ASP A 31 -19.31 4.93 7.58
N ALA A 32 -18.64 5.71 8.43
CA ALA A 32 -17.26 5.47 8.83
C ALA A 32 -17.06 4.10 9.52
N SER A 33 -18.13 3.46 10.01
CA SER A 33 -18.04 2.16 10.70
C SER A 33 -18.04 0.96 9.76
N ARG A 34 -18.42 1.14 8.48
CA ARG A 34 -18.39 0.05 7.49
C ARG A 34 -16.98 -0.30 7.06
N ASP A 35 -16.70 -1.59 6.97
CA ASP A 35 -15.45 -2.14 6.46
C ASP A 35 -15.58 -2.40 4.94
N ASP A 36 -15.86 -1.33 4.19
CA ASP A 36 -16.16 -1.39 2.75
C ASP A 36 -15.08 -0.74 1.88
N TYR A 37 -13.84 -0.64 2.37
CA TYR A 37 -12.70 -0.08 1.66
C TYR A 37 -11.76 -1.15 1.11
N LEU A 38 -10.84 -0.76 0.22
CA LEU A 38 -9.84 -1.68 -0.29
C LEU A 38 -8.75 -1.90 0.75
N HIS A 39 -8.84 -3.01 1.47
CA HIS A 39 -7.84 -3.44 2.45
C HIS A 39 -7.00 -4.62 1.95
N LEU A 40 -5.68 -4.46 1.93
CA LEU A 40 -4.72 -5.53 1.70
C LEU A 40 -3.61 -5.43 2.74
N GLY A 41 -3.62 -6.29 3.75
CA GLY A 41 -2.59 -6.27 4.80
C GLY A 41 -1.17 -6.48 4.25
N LEU A 42 -1.00 -7.40 3.30
CA LEU A 42 0.28 -7.62 2.61
C LEU A 42 0.08 -8.31 1.25
N ALA A 43 0.42 -7.63 0.16
CA ALA A 43 0.50 -8.20 -1.19
C ALA A 43 1.96 -8.43 -1.60
N PRO A 44 2.25 -9.45 -2.42
CA PRO A 44 3.57 -9.60 -3.02
C PRO A 44 3.75 -8.64 -4.20
N SER A 45 4.98 -8.18 -4.40
CA SER A 45 5.43 -7.67 -5.70
C SER A 45 6.74 -8.37 -6.07
N PHE A 46 6.70 -9.19 -7.10
CA PHE A 46 7.84 -10.00 -7.52
C PHE A 46 8.79 -9.25 -8.47
N GLY A 47 8.39 -8.08 -9.00
CA GLY A 47 9.18 -7.38 -10.01
C GLY A 47 9.47 -8.28 -11.20
N GLU A 48 10.75 -8.41 -11.55
CA GLU A 48 11.25 -9.28 -12.62
C GLU A 48 11.63 -10.70 -12.12
N LEU A 49 11.38 -11.00 -10.85
CA LEU A 49 11.76 -12.27 -10.25
C LEU A 49 10.87 -13.42 -10.75
N ASN A 50 11.50 -14.48 -11.23
CA ASN A 50 10.88 -15.69 -11.76
C ASN A 50 11.78 -16.91 -11.52
N SER A 51 11.32 -18.10 -11.94
CA SER A 51 12.01 -19.38 -11.73
C SER A 51 13.44 -19.45 -12.28
N ASN A 52 13.78 -18.62 -13.28
CA ASN A 52 15.13 -18.52 -13.83
C ASN A 52 15.94 -17.45 -13.10
N SER A 53 15.41 -16.23 -12.95
CA SER A 53 16.16 -15.13 -12.32
C SER A 53 16.45 -15.37 -10.84
N ILE A 54 15.62 -16.13 -10.12
CA ILE A 54 15.92 -16.53 -8.73
C ILE A 54 17.16 -17.42 -8.64
N LYS A 55 17.47 -18.22 -9.66
CA LYS A 55 18.65 -19.12 -9.63
C LYS A 55 19.94 -18.34 -9.81
N GLU A 56 19.90 -17.27 -10.58
CA GLU A 56 21.04 -16.39 -10.85
C GLU A 56 21.28 -15.34 -9.75
N MET A 57 20.32 -15.19 -8.83
CA MET A 57 20.41 -14.28 -7.70
C MET A 57 21.53 -14.67 -6.72
N ASP A 58 22.11 -13.68 -6.04
CA ASP A 58 23.06 -13.89 -4.94
C ASP A 58 22.48 -14.79 -3.82
N GLU A 59 23.32 -15.65 -3.24
CA GLU A 59 22.90 -16.62 -2.22
C GLU A 59 22.39 -15.93 -0.94
N ASN A 60 22.99 -14.82 -0.51
CA ASN A 60 22.54 -14.12 0.69
C ASN A 60 21.14 -13.53 0.50
N LEU A 61 20.82 -13.05 -0.71
CA LEU A 61 19.46 -12.61 -1.05
C LEU A 61 18.46 -13.78 -1.01
N LYS A 62 18.82 -14.95 -1.52
CA LYS A 62 17.98 -16.16 -1.43
C LYS A 62 17.76 -16.57 0.04
N ILE A 63 18.82 -16.61 0.83
CA ILE A 63 18.75 -16.93 2.27
C ILE A 63 17.84 -15.94 3.01
N MET A 64 17.98 -14.65 2.69
CA MET A 64 17.15 -13.57 3.21
C MET A 64 15.66 -13.76 2.85
N ILE A 65 15.36 -14.15 1.60
CA ILE A 65 13.99 -14.47 1.16
C ILE A 65 13.41 -15.60 2.02
N ALA A 66 14.10 -16.75 2.07
CA ALA A 66 13.60 -17.91 2.82
C ALA A 66 13.35 -17.58 4.30
N ALA A 67 14.28 -16.88 4.95
CA ALA A 67 14.12 -16.48 6.35
C ALA A 67 12.92 -15.54 6.56
N THR A 68 12.74 -14.57 5.66
CA THR A 68 11.62 -13.61 5.73
C THR A 68 10.29 -14.31 5.53
N MET A 69 10.19 -15.21 4.55
CA MET A 69 8.98 -15.97 4.28
C MET A 69 8.62 -16.89 5.46
N ARG A 70 9.61 -17.58 6.04
CA ARG A 70 9.42 -18.38 7.28
C ARG A 70 8.93 -17.53 8.45
N ALA A 71 9.42 -16.30 8.59
CA ALA A 71 9.01 -15.40 9.66
C ALA A 71 7.58 -14.90 9.47
N LEU A 72 7.23 -14.46 8.25
CA LEU A 72 5.89 -13.96 7.93
C LEU A 72 4.81 -15.06 7.93
N ALA A 73 5.17 -16.30 7.56
CA ALA A 73 4.27 -17.45 7.62
C ALA A 73 3.78 -17.77 9.04
N LYS A 74 4.49 -17.32 10.08
CA LYS A 74 4.08 -17.48 11.49
C LYS A 74 2.98 -16.50 11.91
N VAL A 75 2.75 -15.43 11.13
CA VAL A 75 1.68 -14.47 11.39
C VAL A 75 0.49 -14.82 10.49
N PRO A 76 -0.70 -15.10 11.04
CA PRO A 76 -1.90 -15.34 10.24
C PRO A 76 -2.22 -14.14 9.33
N PRO A 77 -2.72 -14.34 8.09
CA PRO A 77 -3.03 -13.25 7.16
C PRO A 77 -3.86 -12.12 7.76
N GLN A 78 -4.86 -12.45 8.59
CA GLN A 78 -5.77 -11.49 9.22
C GLN A 78 -5.11 -10.60 10.29
N GLN A 79 -3.91 -10.95 10.75
CA GLN A 79 -3.15 -10.20 11.75
C GLN A 79 -1.98 -9.40 11.15
N ARG A 80 -1.83 -9.43 9.82
CA ARG A 80 -0.72 -8.76 9.11
C ARG A 80 -1.05 -7.28 8.88
N SER A 81 -1.13 -6.51 9.97
CA SER A 81 -1.09 -5.05 9.86
C SER A 81 0.30 -4.59 9.42
N TRP A 82 0.40 -3.35 8.94
CA TRP A 82 1.68 -2.72 8.60
C TRP A 82 2.69 -2.83 9.74
N GLU A 83 2.30 -2.44 10.95
CA GLU A 83 3.15 -2.45 12.14
C GLU A 83 3.61 -3.88 12.45
N LYS A 84 2.72 -4.87 12.29
CA LYS A 84 3.07 -6.27 12.56
C LYS A 84 4.06 -6.81 11.54
N VAL A 85 3.89 -6.49 10.26
CA VAL A 85 4.82 -6.90 9.21
C VAL A 85 6.18 -6.22 9.40
N VAL A 86 6.20 -4.92 9.70
CA VAL A 86 7.43 -4.18 10.04
C VAL A 86 8.11 -4.82 11.26
N GLU A 87 7.37 -5.14 12.32
CA GLU A 87 7.90 -5.80 13.51
C GLU A 87 8.60 -7.12 13.15
N VAL A 88 7.93 -7.99 12.39
CA VAL A 88 8.47 -9.28 11.95
C VAL A 88 9.77 -9.10 11.14
N MET A 89 9.80 -8.14 10.22
CA MET A 89 11.00 -7.88 9.42
C MET A 89 12.14 -7.30 10.26
N MET A 90 11.85 -6.39 11.19
CA MET A 90 12.85 -5.81 12.10
C MET A 90 13.42 -6.85 13.09
N GLN A 91 12.63 -7.85 13.47
CA GLN A 91 13.05 -8.94 14.36
C GLN A 91 13.79 -10.07 13.62
N ASN A 92 13.78 -10.09 12.29
CA ASN A 92 14.50 -11.11 11.53
C ASN A 92 16.02 -10.86 11.61
N PRO A 93 16.81 -11.76 12.22
CA PRO A 93 18.24 -11.55 12.43
C PRO A 93 19.05 -11.52 11.13
N LEU A 94 18.50 -12.06 10.03
CA LEU A 94 19.15 -12.06 8.72
C LEU A 94 18.86 -10.78 7.91
N LEU A 95 18.03 -9.88 8.45
CA LEU A 95 17.73 -8.58 7.84
C LEU A 95 18.50 -7.45 8.53
N MET A 96 18.88 -6.46 7.74
CA MET A 96 19.36 -5.17 8.19
C MET A 96 18.52 -4.07 7.53
N ALA A 97 17.87 -3.24 8.34
CA ALA A 97 17.15 -2.08 7.82
C ALA A 97 18.15 -0.98 7.42
N GLU A 98 17.98 -0.39 6.24
CA GLU A 98 18.97 0.55 5.68
C GLU A 98 18.88 1.95 6.30
N THR A 99 17.72 2.36 6.84
CA THR A 99 17.49 3.66 7.51
C THR A 99 16.25 3.60 8.45
N SER A 100 15.83 4.74 9.01
CA SER A 100 14.57 4.90 9.77
C SER A 100 13.29 4.64 8.96
N GLY A 101 13.40 4.46 7.63
CA GLY A 101 12.27 4.39 6.71
C GLY A 101 11.81 5.75 6.23
N VAL A 102 11.00 5.76 5.17
CA VAL A 102 10.29 6.94 4.66
C VAL A 102 8.90 6.96 5.28
N SER A 103 8.47 8.13 5.74
CA SER A 103 7.09 8.39 6.12
C SER A 103 6.71 9.77 5.59
N ARG A 104 5.66 9.82 4.77
CA ARG A 104 5.14 11.05 4.16
C ARG A 104 3.63 11.06 4.28
N ALA A 105 3.08 12.24 4.50
CA ALA A 105 1.66 12.50 4.44
C ALA A 105 1.44 13.76 3.62
N GLU A 106 0.55 13.69 2.64
CA GLU A 106 0.19 14.80 1.77
C GLU A 106 -1.32 14.95 1.72
N LYS A 107 -1.79 16.19 1.56
CA LYS A 107 -3.22 16.49 1.42
C LYS A 107 -3.50 17.14 0.08
N LEU A 108 -4.51 16.63 -0.62
CA LEU A 108 -5.16 17.32 -1.73
C LEU A 108 -6.43 17.97 -1.19
N ILE A 109 -6.45 19.30 -1.10
CA ILE A 109 -7.56 20.08 -0.54
C ILE A 109 -8.30 20.78 -1.67
N LYS A 110 -9.64 20.76 -1.60
CA LYS A 110 -10.53 21.53 -2.46
C LYS A 110 -11.34 22.48 -1.59
N GLU A 111 -11.21 23.78 -1.86
CA GLU A 111 -11.87 24.87 -1.12
C GLU A 111 -13.14 25.40 -1.83
N GLU A 112 -13.64 24.71 -2.86
CA GLU A 112 -14.81 25.14 -3.64
C GLU A 112 -15.98 24.15 -3.54
N THR A 113 -17.19 24.70 -3.47
CA THR A 113 -18.48 24.02 -3.20
C THR A 113 -18.99 23.11 -4.33
N ASN A 114 -18.27 23.00 -5.46
CA ASN A 114 -18.71 22.23 -6.62
C ASN A 114 -17.52 21.53 -7.28
N VAL A 115 -17.12 20.39 -6.72
CA VAL A 115 -16.07 19.55 -7.33
C VAL A 115 -16.66 18.66 -8.44
N PHE A 116 -18.00 18.58 -8.57
CA PHE A 116 -18.74 17.77 -9.54
C PHE A 116 -19.54 18.57 -10.56
N LEU A 117 -19.71 17.96 -11.73
CA LEU A 117 -20.84 18.25 -12.60
C LEU A 117 -22.11 17.69 -11.94
N ILE A 118 -23.26 18.32 -12.20
CA ILE A 118 -24.58 17.97 -11.62
C ILE A 118 -24.97 16.49 -11.87
N ASP A 119 -24.30 15.80 -12.80
CA ASP A 119 -24.52 14.40 -13.15
C ASP A 119 -23.64 13.39 -12.38
N GLY A 120 -22.80 13.85 -11.43
CA GLY A 120 -21.93 12.98 -10.63
C GLY A 120 -20.71 12.44 -11.38
N SER A 121 -20.45 12.90 -12.61
CA SER A 121 -19.26 12.51 -13.36
C SER A 121 -18.00 13.24 -12.86
N PRO A 122 -16.81 12.60 -12.93
CA PRO A 122 -15.56 13.23 -12.56
C PRO A 122 -15.29 14.48 -13.42
N ASN A 123 -15.03 15.62 -12.79
CA ASN A 123 -14.54 16.79 -13.50
C ASN A 123 -13.17 16.47 -14.13
N PRO A 124 -12.97 16.61 -15.46
CA PRO A 124 -11.70 16.34 -16.11
C PRO A 124 -10.50 17.11 -15.53
N ASN A 125 -10.75 18.26 -14.90
CA ASN A 125 -9.71 19.04 -14.20
C ASN A 125 -9.22 18.34 -12.92
N MET A 126 -10.07 17.55 -12.26
CA MET A 126 -9.72 16.85 -11.03
C MET A 126 -8.75 15.68 -11.31
N VAL A 127 -8.93 14.96 -12.41
CA VAL A 127 -7.98 13.92 -12.85
C VAL A 127 -6.58 14.48 -13.05
N ARG A 128 -6.46 15.73 -13.54
CA ARG A 128 -5.18 16.40 -13.78
C ARG A 128 -4.45 16.81 -12.51
N GLU A 129 -5.14 16.91 -11.37
CA GLU A 129 -4.53 17.32 -10.09
C GLU A 129 -4.21 16.13 -9.17
N VAL A 130 -4.95 15.03 -9.28
CA VAL A 130 -4.72 13.82 -8.47
C VAL A 130 -3.42 13.13 -8.89
N GLU A 131 -3.11 13.10 -10.18
CA GLU A 131 -1.90 12.45 -10.70
C GLU A 131 -0.61 13.05 -10.12
N PRO A 132 -0.35 14.36 -10.26
CA PRO A 132 0.91 14.94 -9.79
C PRO A 132 0.97 14.92 -8.26
N TRP A 133 -0.17 15.06 -7.58
CA TRP A 133 -0.26 14.92 -6.13
C TRP A 133 0.16 13.52 -5.67
N PHE A 134 -0.36 12.47 -6.30
CA PHE A 134 -0.04 11.09 -5.94
C PHE A 134 1.43 10.76 -6.24
N ILE A 135 1.94 11.17 -7.39
CA ILE A 135 3.36 11.04 -7.73
C ILE A 135 4.23 11.77 -6.68
N ASN A 136 3.83 12.96 -6.25
CA ASN A 136 4.55 13.71 -5.22
C ASN A 136 4.45 13.08 -3.81
N LEU A 137 3.35 12.39 -3.49
CA LEU A 137 3.24 11.64 -2.23
C LEU A 137 4.24 10.46 -2.22
N ILE A 138 4.27 9.68 -3.31
CA ILE A 138 5.07 8.45 -3.38
C ILE A 138 6.57 8.74 -3.60
N GLN A 139 6.91 9.62 -4.55
CA GLN A 139 8.28 9.94 -5.00
C GLN A 139 9.21 8.71 -5.09
N ASP A 140 8.67 7.60 -5.57
CA ASP A 140 9.37 6.33 -5.72
C ASP A 140 8.82 5.63 -6.97
N ASP A 141 9.54 5.77 -8.08
CA ASP A 141 9.12 5.29 -9.40
C ASP A 141 8.89 3.77 -9.41
N ASP A 142 9.64 3.03 -8.61
CA ASP A 142 9.53 1.58 -8.49
C ASP A 142 8.21 1.20 -7.77
N VAL A 143 7.81 1.95 -6.75
CA VAL A 143 6.48 1.80 -6.12
C VAL A 143 5.35 2.18 -7.08
N LEU A 144 5.50 3.28 -7.83
CA LEU A 144 4.49 3.72 -8.80
C LEU A 144 4.29 2.68 -9.92
N LYS A 145 5.39 2.11 -10.43
CA LYS A 145 5.35 1.06 -11.47
C LYS A 145 4.78 -0.25 -10.97
N SER A 146 5.18 -0.70 -9.78
CA SER A 146 4.77 -2.00 -9.23
C SER A 146 3.31 -2.03 -8.79
N THR A 147 2.82 -0.94 -8.20
CA THR A 147 1.41 -0.86 -7.77
C THR A 147 0.45 -0.71 -8.94
N GLN A 148 0.92 -0.20 -10.09
CA GLN A 148 0.12 0.14 -11.28
C GLN A 148 -1.22 0.79 -10.91
N ILE A 149 -1.21 1.62 -9.87
CA ILE A 149 -2.39 2.35 -9.45
C ILE A 149 -2.80 3.21 -10.64
N ASP A 150 -3.92 2.86 -11.26
CA ASP A 150 -4.46 3.65 -12.34
C ASP A 150 -4.92 4.97 -11.74
N ILE A 151 -4.19 6.03 -12.07
CA ILE A 151 -4.48 7.39 -11.67
C ILE A 151 -5.91 7.80 -12.02
N LYS A 152 -6.51 7.25 -13.09
CA LYS A 152 -7.93 7.47 -13.39
C LYS A 152 -8.83 6.77 -12.39
N VAL A 153 -8.46 5.57 -11.92
CA VAL A 153 -9.18 4.88 -10.84
C VAL A 153 -9.06 5.71 -9.55
N MET A 154 -7.86 6.20 -9.21
CA MET A 154 -7.66 7.10 -8.07
C MET A 154 -8.47 8.38 -8.18
N ALA A 155 -8.41 9.04 -9.33
CA ALA A 155 -9.21 10.22 -9.60
C ALA A 155 -10.69 9.91 -9.53
N ASN A 156 -11.16 8.77 -10.04
CA ASN A 156 -12.54 8.34 -9.92
C ASN A 156 -12.95 8.08 -8.46
N ILE A 157 -12.05 7.54 -7.62
CA ILE A 157 -12.27 7.39 -6.18
C ILE A 157 -12.43 8.75 -5.52
N VAL A 158 -11.53 9.69 -5.84
CA VAL A 158 -11.61 11.09 -5.36
C VAL A 158 -12.94 11.71 -5.78
N ALA A 159 -13.34 11.50 -7.03
CA ALA A 159 -14.61 11.99 -7.56
C ALA A 159 -15.80 11.39 -6.82
N GLN A 160 -15.91 10.07 -6.79
CA GLN A 160 -17.05 9.41 -6.17
C GLN A 160 -17.20 9.77 -4.71
N THR A 161 -16.08 9.94 -4.01
CA THR A 161 -16.11 10.39 -2.62
C THR A 161 -16.65 11.81 -2.52
N GLY A 162 -16.10 12.75 -3.29
CA GLY A 162 -16.59 14.13 -3.29
C GLY A 162 -18.07 14.23 -3.72
N ALA A 163 -18.53 13.44 -4.70
CA ALA A 163 -19.91 13.51 -5.22
C ALA A 163 -20.90 12.96 -4.20
N THR A 164 -20.49 11.92 -3.48
CA THR A 164 -21.27 11.37 -2.37
C THR A 164 -21.34 12.37 -1.21
N ILE A 165 -20.30 13.22 -1.04
CA ILE A 165 -20.21 14.32 -0.09
C ILE A 165 -20.98 15.59 -0.54
N ASP A 166 -21.07 15.87 -1.83
CA ASP A 166 -21.79 17.04 -2.38
C ASP A 166 -23.30 16.77 -2.52
N SER A 167 -23.73 15.50 -2.62
CA SER A 167 -25.15 15.10 -2.63
C SER A 167 -25.85 15.17 -1.26
N PHE A 168 -25.21 15.81 -0.27
CA PHE A 168 -25.79 16.06 1.05
C PHE A 168 -26.86 17.15 0.97
N PRO A 169 -28.14 16.87 1.31
CA PRO A 169 -29.05 17.93 1.70
C PRO A 169 -28.48 18.57 2.96
N ALA A 170 -28.35 19.89 2.96
CA ALA A 170 -27.98 20.68 4.13
C ALA A 170 -28.90 20.37 5.32
N VAL A 171 -28.56 19.37 6.13
CA VAL A 171 -29.25 19.08 7.38
C VAL A 171 -28.62 19.96 8.45
N PHE A 172 -29.29 21.09 8.63
CA PHE A 172 -29.17 22.12 9.65
C PHE A 172 -28.52 21.67 10.98
N TYR A 173 -27.50 22.45 11.39
CA TYR A 173 -26.76 22.46 12.67
C TYR A 173 -25.60 21.46 12.84
N LYS A 174 -24.37 21.84 12.45
CA LYS A 174 -23.10 21.74 13.25
C LYS A 174 -21.84 21.98 12.40
N ASN A 175 -20.72 22.22 13.09
CA ASN A 175 -19.38 21.97 12.56
C ASN A 175 -19.22 20.45 12.43
N GLU A 176 -19.18 19.92 11.22
CA GLU A 176 -19.07 18.48 11.00
C GLU A 176 -17.82 18.15 10.20
N TYR A 177 -17.04 17.21 10.72
CA TYR A 177 -15.88 16.62 10.07
C TYR A 177 -16.16 15.13 9.88
N HIS A 178 -16.02 14.66 8.64
CA HIS A 178 -16.22 13.26 8.27
C HIS A 178 -14.95 12.76 7.58
N GLU A 179 -14.51 11.54 7.92
CA GLU A 179 -13.38 10.89 7.25
C GLU A 179 -13.64 9.39 7.04
N LYS A 180 -13.06 8.86 5.97
CA LYS A 180 -13.20 7.46 5.58
C LYS A 180 -11.92 6.98 4.91
N THR A 181 -11.36 5.87 5.39
CA THR A 181 -10.30 5.18 4.65
C THR A 181 -10.89 4.54 3.41
N MET A 182 -10.27 4.78 2.26
CA MET A 182 -10.68 4.28 0.94
C MET A 182 -9.77 3.16 0.46
N VAL A 183 -8.47 3.28 0.78
CA VAL A 183 -7.42 2.35 0.39
C VAL A 183 -6.46 2.21 1.57
N ASP A 184 -6.11 0.98 1.90
CA ASP A 184 -4.99 0.65 2.78
C ASP A 184 -4.32 -0.63 2.27
N ILE A 185 -3.17 -0.46 1.64
CA ILE A 185 -2.44 -1.55 0.98
C ILE A 185 -1.02 -1.58 1.50
N GLY A 186 -0.63 -2.70 2.11
CA GLY A 186 0.75 -3.08 2.35
C GLY A 186 1.29 -3.96 1.22
N VAL A 187 2.52 -3.71 0.79
CA VAL A 187 3.20 -4.50 -0.25
C VAL A 187 4.61 -4.86 0.19
N LEU A 188 4.99 -6.11 -0.04
CA LEU A 188 6.37 -6.58 0.05
C LEU A 188 6.92 -6.81 -1.36
N ARG A 189 7.78 -5.90 -1.81
CA ARG A 189 8.55 -6.03 -3.04
C ARG A 189 9.79 -6.89 -2.78
N PHE A 190 9.89 -7.99 -3.52
CA PHE A 190 11.02 -8.91 -3.45
C PHE A 190 12.28 -8.27 -4.03
N PRO A 191 13.47 -8.72 -3.57
CA PRO A 191 14.71 -8.36 -4.22
C PRO A 191 14.76 -8.93 -5.63
N ASP A 192 15.43 -8.21 -6.52
CA ASP A 192 15.80 -8.66 -7.87
C ASP A 192 17.25 -8.25 -8.15
N ILE A 193 17.73 -8.51 -9.38
CA ILE A 193 19.12 -8.22 -9.77
C ILE A 193 19.42 -6.70 -9.72
N GLU A 194 18.46 -5.86 -10.10
CA GLU A 194 18.62 -4.41 -10.11
C GLU A 194 18.39 -3.79 -8.72
N HIS A 195 17.58 -4.44 -7.90
CA HIS A 195 17.16 -4.00 -6.58
C HIS A 195 17.42 -5.11 -5.55
N PRO A 196 18.66 -5.27 -5.07
CA PRO A 196 19.07 -6.37 -4.19
C PRO A 196 18.67 -6.12 -2.73
N PHE A 197 17.37 -5.89 -2.49
CA PHE A 197 16.78 -5.64 -1.18
C PHE A 197 15.28 -5.90 -1.20
N PHE A 198 14.70 -6.21 -0.02
CA PHE A 198 13.26 -6.10 0.15
C PHE A 198 12.87 -4.64 0.31
N LYS A 199 11.78 -4.22 -0.37
CA LYS A 199 11.10 -2.96 -0.08
C LYS A 199 9.70 -3.27 0.46
N LEU A 200 9.48 -2.94 1.72
CA LEU A 200 8.18 -3.01 2.36
C LEU A 200 7.56 -1.61 2.33
N TYR A 201 6.37 -1.44 1.79
CA TYR A 201 5.70 -0.14 1.76
C TYR A 201 4.18 -0.25 1.99
N ARG A 202 3.60 0.84 2.49
CA ARG A 202 2.16 1.00 2.71
C ARG A 202 1.68 2.28 2.05
N ILE A 203 0.55 2.19 1.36
CA ILE A 203 -0.19 3.33 0.83
C ILE A 203 -1.55 3.33 1.50
N GLN A 204 -1.87 4.41 2.21
CA GLN A 204 -3.20 4.65 2.77
C GLN A 204 -3.79 5.93 2.18
N LEU A 205 -5.06 5.88 1.82
CA LEU A 205 -5.81 7.03 1.32
C LEU A 205 -7.06 7.22 2.16
N ILE A 206 -7.22 8.41 2.70
CA ILE A 206 -8.32 8.80 3.57
C ILE A 206 -9.01 9.98 2.93
N ALA A 207 -10.25 9.80 2.54
CA ALA A 207 -11.07 10.90 2.07
C ALA A 207 -11.77 11.58 3.24
N TRP A 208 -11.91 12.90 3.19
CA TRP A 208 -12.49 13.68 4.27
C TRP A 208 -13.26 14.91 3.78
N SER A 209 -14.16 15.40 4.63
CA SER A 209 -14.91 16.65 4.47
C SER A 209 -14.95 17.41 5.80
N ASP A 210 -14.79 18.72 5.74
CA ASP A 210 -14.89 19.66 6.86
C ASP A 210 -15.89 20.77 6.47
N SER A 211 -17.04 20.80 7.13
CA SER A 211 -18.06 21.84 6.96
C SER A 211 -18.10 22.74 8.19
N ARG A 212 -17.63 23.98 8.04
CA ARG A 212 -17.66 25.01 9.10
C ARG A 212 -18.60 26.15 8.72
N ARG A 213 -19.63 26.38 9.54
CA ARG A 213 -20.54 27.53 9.40
C ARG A 213 -20.25 28.58 10.47
N ILE A 214 -19.82 29.77 10.05
CA ILE A 214 -19.72 30.95 10.93
C ILE A 214 -20.78 31.96 10.47
N ILE A 215 -21.94 31.93 11.14
CA ILE A 215 -23.09 32.87 11.18
C ILE A 215 -23.67 33.33 9.82
N PHE A 216 -22.88 33.75 8.83
CA PHE A 216 -23.32 34.11 7.47
C PHE A 216 -22.38 33.63 6.34
N VAL A 217 -21.26 32.96 6.68
CA VAL A 217 -20.32 32.39 5.71
C VAL A 217 -20.17 30.90 5.99
N GLN A 218 -20.50 30.08 4.98
CA GLN A 218 -20.22 28.66 4.96
C GLN A 218 -18.85 28.46 4.31
N LYS A 219 -17.93 27.82 5.03
CA LYS A 219 -16.64 27.36 4.50
C LYS A 219 -16.68 25.85 4.51
N ASP A 220 -16.83 25.27 3.33
CA ASP A 220 -16.76 23.83 3.13
C ASP A 220 -15.43 23.51 2.47
N ALA A 221 -14.76 22.47 2.96
CA ALA A 221 -13.60 21.90 2.34
C ALA A 221 -13.77 20.39 2.27
N ASN A 222 -13.28 19.79 1.20
CA ASN A 222 -13.16 18.35 1.06
C ASN A 222 -11.79 18.01 0.47
N GLY A 223 -11.39 16.76 0.63
CA GLY A 223 -10.08 16.38 0.15
C GLY A 223 -9.72 14.93 0.41
N ILE A 224 -8.48 14.62 0.07
CA ILE A 224 -7.85 13.34 0.37
C ILE A 224 -6.55 13.60 1.11
N THR A 225 -6.37 12.85 2.19
CA THR A 225 -5.07 12.65 2.83
C THR A 225 -4.51 11.34 2.32
N GLY A 226 -3.29 11.38 1.79
CA GLY A 226 -2.53 10.20 1.44
C GLY A 226 -1.38 10.04 2.42
N GLU A 227 -1.16 8.81 2.88
CA GLU A 227 -0.02 8.44 3.69
C GLU A 227 0.79 7.38 2.97
N PHE A 228 2.10 7.61 2.91
CA PHE A 228 3.07 6.69 2.33
C PHE A 228 4.14 6.35 3.36
N ASN A 229 4.33 5.06 3.60
CA ASN A 229 5.38 4.57 4.46
C ASN A 229 6.21 3.55 3.69
N SER A 230 7.54 3.59 3.80
CA SER A 230 8.41 2.58 3.20
C SER A 230 9.63 2.27 4.03
N ARG A 231 10.12 1.03 3.92
CA ARG A 231 11.35 0.55 4.56
C ARG A 231 12.07 -0.39 3.60
N ILE A 232 13.40 -0.28 3.61
CA ILE A 232 14.29 -1.15 2.85
C ILE A 232 15.03 -2.08 3.80
N PHE A 233 15.07 -3.36 3.45
CA PHE A 233 15.78 -4.40 4.19
C PHE A 233 16.77 -5.12 3.28
N ARG A 234 18.02 -5.17 3.74
CA ARG A 234 19.13 -5.86 3.07
C ARG A 234 19.54 -7.12 3.82
N PRO A 235 20.23 -8.05 3.15
CA PRO A 235 20.83 -9.18 3.84
C PRO A 235 21.85 -8.67 4.87
N ARG A 236 21.83 -9.27 6.07
CA ARG A 236 22.84 -9.02 7.09
C ARG A 236 24.00 -10.00 6.90
N ASP A 237 24.88 -9.67 5.97
CA ASP A 237 25.95 -10.57 5.51
C ASP A 237 26.80 -11.14 6.66
N SER A 238 27.12 -10.33 7.67
CA SER A 238 27.90 -10.77 8.82
C SER A 238 27.29 -11.95 9.58
N ILE A 239 25.96 -12.00 9.70
CA ILE A 239 25.26 -13.11 10.36
C ILE A 239 25.04 -14.28 9.39
N ILE A 240 24.76 -13.98 8.11
CA ILE A 240 24.56 -15.03 7.10
C ILE A 240 25.83 -15.85 6.90
N GLN A 241 27.00 -15.20 6.92
CA GLN A 241 28.30 -15.87 6.79
C GLN A 241 28.58 -16.88 7.90
N GLU A 242 28.09 -16.62 9.11
CA GLU A 242 28.23 -17.50 10.29
C GLU A 242 27.32 -18.74 10.24
N LEU A 243 26.35 -18.79 9.32
CA LEU A 243 25.50 -19.97 9.14
C LEU A 243 26.31 -21.16 8.60
N SER A 244 25.92 -22.37 9.02
CA SER A 244 26.52 -23.57 8.45
C SER A 244 26.15 -23.74 6.98
N GLU A 245 27.05 -24.36 6.21
CA GLU A 245 26.83 -24.62 4.78
C GLU A 245 25.56 -25.45 4.50
N SER A 246 25.19 -26.34 5.43
CA SER A 246 23.93 -27.11 5.31
C SER A 246 22.70 -26.20 5.41
N VAL A 247 22.71 -25.23 6.32
CA VAL A 247 21.62 -24.28 6.52
C VAL A 247 21.52 -23.32 5.33
N LYS A 248 22.65 -22.82 4.82
CA LYS A 248 22.69 -21.97 3.62
C LYS A 248 22.06 -22.69 2.42
N LYS A 249 22.50 -23.93 2.15
CA LYS A 249 21.96 -24.74 1.03
C LYS A 249 20.47 -25.02 1.17
N GLU A 250 19.99 -25.32 2.37
CA GLU A 250 18.55 -25.52 2.61
C GLU A 250 17.76 -24.23 2.36
N ALA A 251 18.24 -23.09 2.85
CA ALA A 251 17.58 -21.80 2.68
C ALA A 251 17.59 -21.33 1.21
N VAL A 252 18.70 -21.52 0.49
CA VAL A 252 18.80 -21.27 -0.96
C VAL A 252 17.76 -22.08 -1.71
N LYS A 253 17.69 -23.39 -1.43
CA LYS A 253 16.72 -24.27 -2.07
C LYS A 253 15.28 -23.83 -1.78
N GLU A 254 14.97 -23.50 -0.54
CA GLU A 254 13.62 -23.02 -0.18
C GLU A 254 13.23 -21.74 -0.93
N ALA A 255 14.17 -20.81 -1.10
CA ALA A 255 13.92 -19.61 -1.87
C ALA A 255 13.68 -19.91 -3.36
N GLU A 256 14.42 -20.85 -3.96
CA GLU A 256 14.20 -21.27 -5.34
C GLU A 256 12.86 -22.00 -5.51
N ASP A 257 12.51 -22.90 -4.58
CA ASP A 257 11.25 -23.65 -4.58
C ASP A 257 10.02 -22.73 -4.45
N LEU A 258 10.18 -21.52 -3.90
CA LEU A 258 9.12 -20.51 -3.81
C LEU A 258 8.64 -20.02 -5.19
N PHE A 259 9.53 -20.08 -6.19
CA PHE A 259 9.31 -19.57 -7.55
C PHE A 259 9.34 -20.67 -8.62
N ALA A 260 9.41 -21.94 -8.20
CA ALA A 260 9.50 -23.10 -9.09
C ALA A 260 8.16 -23.46 -9.76
#